data_AF-A0A4U7E6M8-F1
#
_entry.id   AF-A0A4U7E6M8-F1
#
_cell.length_a   1.000
_cell.length_b   1.000
_cell.length_c   1.000
_cell.angle_alpha   90.00
_cell.angle_beta   90.00
_cell.angle_gamma   90.00
#
_symmetry.space_group_name_H-M   'P 1'
#
loop_
_entity.id
_entity.type
_entity.pdbx_description
1 polymer ?
#
loop_
_entity_poly.entity_id
_entity_poly.type
_entity_poly.pdbx_seq_one_letter_code
_entity_poly.pdbx_strand_id
1 'polypeptide(L)'
;MDIFTTGVSLKKTAEELAKNNRETGFSPNAKAENHHDMYTVWSRSHPYFTRLRSWYESGTKRIPESFELTPKVAKFWYISDGFLDVDRNRTPRAEIRTRTESDRPEFLLDLFREHGFDPNFRRGTIRFSRGETQRFLNWMGNPPPGFEYKWVLDSRERYDRLKAQAYGETHAL
;
A
#
# COMPACT_ATOMS: atom_id res chain seq x y z
N MET A 1 -1.20 -16.70 27.95
CA MET A 1 -0.97 -15.57 27.04
C MET A 1 -1.03 -16.14 25.64
N ASP A 2 -2.18 -16.03 24.98
CA ASP A 2 -2.37 -16.68 23.68
C ASP A 2 -1.72 -15.84 22.59
N ILE A 3 -0.66 -16.38 21.99
CA ILE A 3 0.02 -15.75 20.87
C ILE A 3 -0.85 -15.94 19.63
N PHE A 4 -1.45 -14.85 19.16
CA PHE A 4 -2.35 -14.84 18.01
C PHE A 4 -1.66 -15.18 16.68
N THR A 5 -0.34 -15.00 16.61
CA THR A 5 0.45 -15.25 15.40
C THR A 5 1.27 -16.54 15.50
N THR A 6 1.77 -17.01 14.37
CA THR A 6 2.73 -18.13 14.31
C THR A 6 4.18 -17.63 14.31
N GLY A 7 4.42 -16.35 14.66
CA GLY A 7 5.72 -15.70 14.52
C GLY A 7 6.01 -15.20 13.10
N VAL A 8 7.15 -14.53 12.96
CA VAL A 8 7.68 -14.03 11.68
C VAL A 8 8.69 -15.04 11.13
N SER A 9 8.62 -15.32 9.84
CA SER A 9 9.62 -16.13 9.13
C SER A 9 10.01 -15.52 7.80
N LEU A 10 11.27 -15.73 7.40
CA LEU A 10 11.75 -15.42 6.06
C LEU A 10 11.10 -16.40 5.08
N LYS A 11 10.41 -15.86 4.06
CA LYS A 11 9.72 -16.66 3.03
C LYS A 11 10.55 -16.79 1.77
N LYS A 12 11.18 -15.69 1.31
CA LYS A 12 12.12 -15.66 0.18
C LYS A 12 13.12 -14.53 0.37
N THR A 13 14.37 -14.74 -0.02
CA THR A 13 15.36 -13.65 -0.10
C THR A 13 15.12 -12.75 -1.32
N ALA A 14 15.73 -11.57 -1.33
CA ALA A 14 15.76 -10.68 -2.50
C ALA A 14 16.27 -11.39 -3.77
N GLU A 15 17.29 -12.26 -3.63
CA GLU A 15 17.86 -13.04 -4.73
C GLU A 15 16.87 -14.08 -5.28
N GLU A 16 16.20 -14.81 -4.39
CA GLU A 16 15.18 -15.80 -4.75
C GLU A 16 13.97 -15.14 -5.42
N LEU A 17 13.56 -13.96 -4.96
CA LEU A 17 12.51 -13.18 -5.60
C LEU A 17 12.89 -12.73 -7.00
N ALA A 18 14.09 -12.16 -7.16
CA ALA A 18 14.57 -11.75 -8.47
C ALA A 18 14.66 -12.94 -9.42
N LYS A 19 15.18 -14.10 -8.96
CA LYS A 19 15.21 -15.34 -9.74
C LYS A 19 13.82 -15.80 -10.16
N ASN A 20 12.87 -15.86 -9.21
CA ASN A 20 11.51 -16.28 -9.49
C ASN A 20 10.79 -15.35 -10.48
N ASN A 21 11.01 -14.04 -10.38
CA ASN A 21 10.46 -13.05 -11.33
C ASN A 21 11.01 -13.23 -12.75
N ARG A 22 12.28 -13.65 -12.90
CA ARG A 22 12.86 -14.01 -14.20
C ARG A 22 12.24 -15.29 -14.75
N GLU A 23 12.18 -16.34 -13.93
CA GLU A 23 11.69 -17.67 -14.33
C GLU A 23 10.20 -17.68 -14.72
N THR A 24 9.37 -16.90 -14.02
CA THR A 24 7.94 -16.79 -14.33
C THR A 24 7.63 -15.88 -15.52
N GLY A 25 8.64 -15.18 -16.06
CA GLY A 25 8.47 -14.19 -17.13
C GLY A 25 7.81 -12.89 -16.67
N PHE A 26 7.52 -12.72 -15.36
CA PHE A 26 6.93 -11.49 -14.84
C PHE A 26 7.87 -10.28 -15.03
N SER A 27 9.17 -10.49 -14.82
CA SER A 27 10.21 -9.48 -15.08
C SER A 27 11.51 -10.19 -15.50
N PRO A 28 11.75 -10.35 -16.82
CA PRO A 28 12.91 -11.09 -17.34
C PRO A 28 14.26 -10.51 -16.93
N ASN A 29 14.32 -9.20 -16.65
CA ASN A 29 15.53 -8.48 -16.26
C ASN A 29 15.55 -8.15 -14.75
N ALA A 30 14.77 -8.84 -13.93
CA ALA A 30 14.74 -8.61 -12.49
C ALA A 30 16.15 -8.78 -11.89
N LYS A 31 16.60 -7.80 -11.10
CA LYS A 31 17.87 -7.83 -10.38
C LYS A 31 17.62 -7.92 -8.88
N ALA A 32 18.48 -8.64 -8.16
CA ALA A 32 18.37 -8.80 -6.71
C ALA A 32 18.42 -7.45 -5.97
N GLU A 33 19.28 -6.52 -6.42
CA GLU A 33 19.40 -5.15 -5.89
C GLU A 33 18.09 -4.34 -5.89
N ASN A 34 17.11 -4.73 -6.71
CA ASN A 34 15.80 -4.07 -6.78
C ASN A 34 14.73 -4.78 -5.94
N HIS A 35 15.11 -5.76 -5.12
CA HIS A 35 14.20 -6.54 -4.29
C HIS A 35 14.65 -6.47 -2.82
N HIS A 36 13.72 -6.78 -1.92
CA HIS A 36 13.98 -6.95 -0.50
C HIS A 36 13.50 -8.33 -0.08
N ASP A 37 14.08 -8.85 1.00
CA ASP A 37 13.62 -10.09 1.61
C ASP A 37 12.13 -10.04 1.94
N MET A 38 11.40 -11.09 1.56
CA MET A 38 9.99 -11.24 1.86
C MET A 38 9.82 -12.04 3.14
N TYR A 39 9.30 -11.37 4.17
CA TYR A 39 8.90 -11.99 5.42
C TYR A 39 7.41 -12.31 5.44
N THR A 40 7.02 -13.31 6.20
CA THR A 40 5.63 -13.69 6.39
C THR A 40 5.30 -13.80 7.87
N VAL A 41 4.06 -13.45 8.21
CA VAL A 41 3.46 -13.66 9.52
C VAL A 41 2.06 -14.21 9.29
N TRP A 42 1.72 -15.29 10.00
CA TRP A 42 0.38 -15.88 9.93
C TRP A 42 -0.34 -15.64 11.25
N SER A 43 -1.62 -15.31 11.17
CA SER A 43 -2.52 -15.45 12.31
C SER A 43 -2.94 -16.90 12.47
N ARG A 44 -3.27 -17.29 13.69
CA ARG A 44 -4.02 -18.52 13.94
C ARG A 44 -5.43 -18.38 13.39
N SER A 45 -6.00 -19.48 12.92
CA SER A 45 -7.41 -19.53 12.53
C SER A 45 -8.28 -19.17 13.74
N HIS A 46 -9.21 -18.22 13.54
CA HIS A 46 -10.07 -17.73 14.61
C HIS A 46 -11.46 -17.40 14.05
N PRO A 47 -12.57 -17.79 14.73
CA PRO A 47 -13.94 -17.56 14.25
C PRO A 47 -14.27 -16.09 13.93
N TYR A 48 -13.60 -15.15 14.59
CA TYR A 48 -13.69 -13.72 14.30
C TYR A 48 -13.46 -13.39 12.82
N PHE A 49 -12.54 -14.09 12.14
CA PHE A 49 -12.25 -13.83 10.73
C PHE A 49 -13.38 -14.23 9.78
N THR A 50 -14.35 -15.03 10.24
CA THR A 50 -15.56 -15.35 9.45
C THR A 50 -16.32 -14.10 9.08
N ARG A 51 -16.27 -13.03 9.89
CA ARG A 51 -16.90 -11.74 9.54
C ARG A 51 -16.31 -11.06 8.29
N LEU A 52 -15.09 -11.44 7.88
CA LEU A 52 -14.45 -10.92 6.68
C LEU A 52 -14.86 -11.70 5.42
N ARG A 53 -15.71 -12.73 5.55
CA ARG A 53 -16.19 -13.53 4.41
C ARG A 53 -17.01 -12.74 3.42
N SER A 54 -17.65 -11.64 3.84
CA SER A 54 -18.41 -10.75 2.96
C SER A 54 -17.57 -10.21 1.80
N TRP A 55 -16.25 -10.09 1.99
CA TRP A 55 -15.32 -9.68 0.94
C TRP A 55 -15.14 -10.73 -0.17
N TYR A 56 -15.66 -11.95 -0.01
CA TYR A 56 -15.44 -13.08 -0.91
C TYR A 56 -16.76 -13.74 -1.35
N GLU A 57 -17.91 -13.10 -1.13
CA GLU A 57 -19.23 -13.66 -1.47
C GLU A 57 -19.38 -13.98 -2.96
N SER A 58 -18.77 -13.17 -3.84
CA SER A 58 -18.76 -13.41 -5.29
C SER A 58 -17.77 -14.50 -5.73
N GLY A 59 -17.05 -15.15 -4.80
CA GLY A 59 -15.95 -16.07 -5.10
C GLY A 59 -14.62 -15.37 -5.44
N THR A 60 -14.62 -14.04 -5.54
CA THR A 60 -13.43 -13.20 -5.73
C THR A 60 -13.40 -12.11 -4.67
N LYS A 61 -12.20 -11.58 -4.36
CA LYS A 61 -12.07 -10.51 -3.36
C LYS A 61 -12.74 -9.23 -3.89
N ARG A 62 -13.79 -8.77 -3.23
CA ARG A 62 -14.53 -7.54 -3.51
C ARG A 62 -14.71 -6.68 -2.26
N ILE A 63 -14.57 -5.36 -2.40
CA ILE A 63 -14.99 -4.42 -1.36
C ILE A 63 -16.54 -4.48 -1.28
N PRO A 64 -17.12 -4.78 -0.11
CA PRO A 64 -18.58 -4.83 0.06
C PRO A 64 -19.25 -3.48 -0.23
N GLU A 65 -20.49 -3.49 -0.74
CA GLU A 65 -21.27 -2.25 -0.97
C GLU A 65 -21.55 -1.49 0.32
N SER A 66 -21.67 -2.19 1.45
CA SER A 66 -21.88 -1.61 2.77
C SER A 66 -20.58 -1.14 3.45
N PHE A 67 -19.48 -1.03 2.71
CA PHE A 67 -18.18 -0.70 3.28
C PHE A 67 -18.06 0.79 3.55
N GLU A 68 -17.83 1.14 4.81
CA GLU A 68 -17.57 2.52 5.21
C GLU A 68 -16.06 2.76 5.29
N LEU A 69 -15.58 3.74 4.53
CA LEU A 69 -14.20 4.16 4.64
C LEU A 69 -14.01 4.95 5.93
N THR A 70 -12.90 4.69 6.62
CA THR A 70 -12.50 5.48 7.80
C THR A 70 -11.06 5.92 7.61
N PRO A 71 -10.60 6.98 8.30
CA PRO A 71 -9.21 7.42 8.20
C PRO A 71 -8.19 6.31 8.49
N LYS A 72 -8.52 5.43 9.45
CA LYS A 72 -7.69 4.28 9.80
C LYS A 72 -7.65 3.26 8.68
N VAL A 73 -8.78 2.92 8.07
CA VAL A 73 -8.84 1.95 6.98
C VAL A 73 -8.15 2.50 5.73
N ALA A 74 -8.37 3.76 5.39
CA ALA A 74 -7.67 4.44 4.30
C ALA A 74 -6.16 4.47 4.50
N LYS A 75 -5.68 4.71 5.73
CA LYS A 75 -4.25 4.60 6.08
C LYS A 75 -3.69 3.23 5.76
N PHE A 76 -4.33 2.17 6.24
CA PHE A 76 -3.85 0.81 5.98
C PHE A 76 -3.92 0.43 4.50
N TRP A 77 -4.92 0.92 3.77
CA TRP A 77 -4.96 0.77 2.33
C TRP A 77 -3.83 1.50 1.61
N TYR A 78 -3.57 2.77 1.99
CA TYR A 78 -2.52 3.58 1.40
C TYR A 78 -1.10 3.04 1.71
N ILE A 79 -0.85 2.50 2.90
CA ILE A 79 0.47 1.91 3.18
C ILE A 79 0.67 0.58 2.44
N SER A 80 -0.39 -0.18 2.14
CA SER A 80 -0.27 -1.42 1.37
C SER A 80 -0.14 -1.16 -0.13
N ASP A 81 -1.08 -0.41 -0.72
CA ASP A 81 -1.22 -0.28 -2.17
C ASP A 81 -0.99 1.14 -2.69
N GLY A 82 -0.76 2.09 -1.78
CA GLY A 82 -0.54 3.49 -2.11
C GLY A 82 0.92 3.92 -2.15
N PHE A 83 1.16 5.03 -2.82
CA PHE A 83 2.47 5.65 -2.94
C PHE A 83 2.35 7.16 -3.21
N LEU A 84 3.42 7.90 -2.93
CA LEU A 84 3.59 9.25 -3.44
C LEU A 84 4.26 9.19 -4.81
N ASP A 85 3.63 9.80 -5.81
CA ASP A 85 4.28 10.13 -7.07
C ASP A 85 5.18 11.35 -6.86
N VAL A 86 6.41 11.08 -6.42
CA VAL A 86 7.46 12.07 -6.11
C VAL A 86 8.30 12.39 -7.34
N ASP A 87 7.78 13.21 -8.24
CA ASP A 87 8.56 13.76 -9.36
C ASP A 87 9.45 14.92 -8.84
N ARG A 88 10.73 14.96 -9.27
CA ARG A 88 11.74 15.93 -8.79
C ARG A 88 11.30 17.39 -8.95
N ASN A 89 10.48 17.69 -9.95
CA ASN A 89 10.10 19.06 -10.32
C ASN A 89 8.64 19.40 -10.00
N ARG A 90 7.94 18.56 -9.22
CA ARG A 90 6.49 18.70 -9.01
C ARG A 90 6.13 18.37 -7.57
N THR A 91 5.12 19.06 -7.06
CA THR A 91 4.49 18.68 -5.79
C THR A 91 4.03 17.22 -5.86
N PRO A 92 4.38 16.38 -4.88
CA PRO A 92 3.97 14.98 -4.87
C PRO A 92 2.46 14.84 -4.86
N ARG A 93 1.96 13.74 -5.44
CA ARG A 93 0.55 13.35 -5.34
C ARG A 93 0.41 11.96 -4.73
N ALA A 94 -0.58 11.79 -3.87
CA ALA A 94 -0.94 10.47 -3.37
C ALA A 94 -1.70 9.67 -4.45
N GLU A 95 -1.34 8.40 -4.58
CA GLU A 95 -2.03 7.42 -5.43
C GLU A 95 -2.27 6.12 -4.65
N ILE A 96 -3.35 5.40 -4.97
CA ILE A 96 -3.66 4.05 -4.47
C ILE A 96 -3.96 3.13 -5.64
N ARG A 97 -3.20 2.04 -5.79
CA ARG A 97 -3.43 1.05 -6.86
C ARG A 97 -4.57 0.11 -6.47
N THR A 98 -5.52 -0.07 -7.37
CA THR A 98 -6.76 -0.82 -7.12
C THR A 98 -7.18 -1.64 -8.34
N ARG A 99 -6.21 -2.22 -9.06
CA ARG A 99 -6.45 -2.94 -10.33
C ARG A 99 -7.51 -4.03 -10.24
N THR A 100 -7.64 -4.70 -9.10
CA THR A 100 -8.66 -5.75 -8.93
C THR A 100 -10.07 -5.19 -8.97
N GLU A 101 -10.28 -3.93 -8.57
CA GLU A 101 -11.58 -3.24 -8.51
C GLU A 101 -11.79 -2.26 -9.68
N SER A 102 -11.02 -2.40 -10.78
CA SER A 102 -11.06 -1.41 -11.86
C SER A 102 -12.36 -1.37 -12.65
N ASP A 103 -13.23 -2.36 -12.47
CA ASP A 103 -14.57 -2.44 -13.04
C ASP A 103 -15.61 -1.60 -12.28
N ARG A 104 -15.29 -1.07 -11.09
CA ARG A 104 -16.19 -0.25 -10.27
C ARG A 104 -15.55 1.10 -9.87
N PRO A 105 -15.08 1.91 -10.83
CA PRO A 105 -14.34 3.14 -10.51
C PRO A 105 -15.17 4.15 -9.72
N GLU A 106 -16.44 4.38 -10.06
CA GLU A 106 -17.27 5.36 -9.33
C GLU A 106 -17.49 4.96 -7.88
N PHE A 107 -17.75 3.68 -7.60
CA PHE A 107 -17.81 3.19 -6.22
C PHE A 107 -16.54 3.53 -5.45
N LEU A 108 -15.36 3.29 -6.04
CA LEU A 108 -14.09 3.62 -5.40
C LEU A 108 -13.91 5.12 -5.17
N LEU A 109 -14.38 5.97 -6.08
CA LEU A 109 -14.29 7.42 -5.93
C LEU A 109 -15.26 7.93 -4.87
N ASP A 110 -16.48 7.38 -4.84
CA ASP A 110 -17.53 7.75 -3.88
C ASP A 110 -17.10 7.50 -2.44
N LEU A 111 -16.37 6.41 -2.17
CA LEU A 111 -15.74 6.15 -0.85
C LEU A 111 -14.88 7.32 -0.34
N PHE A 112 -14.28 8.12 -1.22
CA PHE A 112 -13.48 9.29 -0.86
C PHE A 112 -14.27 10.60 -0.93
N ARG A 113 -15.25 10.71 -1.85
CA ARG A 113 -16.15 11.87 -1.97
C ARG A 113 -17.00 12.07 -0.73
N GLU A 114 -17.43 10.98 -0.09
CA GLU A 114 -18.13 11.02 1.21
C GLU A 114 -17.31 11.70 2.32
N HIS A 115 -15.98 11.83 2.15
CA HIS A 115 -15.08 12.49 3.09
C HIS A 115 -14.53 13.83 2.56
N GLY A 116 -15.10 14.38 1.48
CA GLY A 116 -14.71 15.69 0.94
C GLY A 116 -13.44 15.67 0.08
N PHE A 117 -13.09 14.52 -0.50
CA PHE A 117 -12.05 14.40 -1.52
C PHE A 117 -12.69 14.09 -2.88
N ASP A 118 -12.11 14.59 -3.96
CA ASP A 118 -12.55 14.29 -5.33
C ASP A 118 -11.37 13.76 -6.17
N PRO A 119 -10.87 12.54 -5.85
CA PRO A 119 -9.80 11.94 -6.63
C PRO A 119 -10.29 11.58 -8.04
N ASN A 120 -9.35 11.39 -8.97
CA ASN A 120 -9.65 10.80 -10.27
C ASN A 120 -9.25 9.32 -10.32
N PHE A 121 -9.92 8.56 -11.19
CA PHE A 121 -9.56 7.18 -11.46
C PHE A 121 -8.87 7.05 -12.82
N ARG A 122 -7.66 6.48 -12.85
CA ARG A 122 -6.94 6.24 -14.11
C ARG A 122 -6.09 4.98 -14.05
N ARG A 123 -6.29 4.07 -15.02
CA ARG A 123 -5.50 2.84 -15.19
C ARG A 123 -5.43 1.98 -13.92
N GLY A 124 -6.57 1.76 -13.27
CA GLY A 124 -6.63 0.96 -12.04
C GLY A 124 -6.00 1.63 -10.83
N THR A 125 -6.03 2.97 -10.78
CA THR A 125 -5.38 3.76 -9.72
C THR A 125 -6.24 4.97 -9.36
N ILE A 126 -6.49 5.15 -8.07
CA ILE A 126 -7.12 6.33 -7.48
C ILE A 126 -6.02 7.38 -7.29
N ARG A 127 -6.24 8.60 -7.77
CA ARG A 127 -5.24 9.67 -7.75
C ARG A 127 -5.81 10.93 -7.16
N PHE A 128 -5.25 11.35 -6.04
CA PHE A 128 -5.59 12.62 -5.40
C PHE A 128 -4.93 13.75 -6.16
N SER A 129 -5.60 14.91 -6.20
CA SER A 129 -4.94 16.12 -6.66
C SER A 129 -3.77 16.49 -5.74
N ARG A 130 -2.87 17.35 -6.23
CA ARG A 130 -1.77 17.89 -5.41
C ARG A 130 -2.30 18.67 -4.20
N GLY A 131 -3.37 19.45 -4.40
CA GLY A 131 -4.02 20.21 -3.33
C GLY A 131 -4.71 19.34 -2.28
N GLU A 132 -5.14 18.14 -2.67
CA GLU A 132 -5.75 17.17 -1.75
C GLU A 132 -4.74 16.31 -1.01
N THR A 133 -3.58 16.06 -1.59
CA THR A 133 -2.60 15.11 -1.05
C THR A 133 -2.23 15.43 0.41
N GLN A 134 -1.97 16.70 0.73
CA GLN A 134 -1.71 17.09 2.12
C GLN A 134 -2.93 16.88 3.03
N ARG A 135 -4.14 17.24 2.56
CA ARG A 135 -5.38 17.04 3.34
C ARG A 135 -5.66 15.57 3.59
N PHE A 136 -5.44 14.73 2.58
CA PHE A 136 -5.62 13.29 2.64
C PHE A 136 -4.66 12.64 3.64
N LEU A 137 -3.36 12.99 3.57
CA LEU A 137 -2.37 12.50 4.53
C LEU A 137 -2.64 12.97 5.96
N ASN A 138 -3.08 14.22 6.13
CA ASN A 138 -3.49 14.75 7.44
C ASN A 138 -4.73 14.04 7.99
N TRP A 139 -5.72 13.78 7.13
CA TRP A 139 -6.94 13.06 7.49
C TRP A 139 -6.64 11.65 7.98
N MET A 140 -5.77 10.91 7.28
CA MET A 140 -5.27 9.61 7.74
C MET A 140 -4.47 9.72 9.07
N GLY A 141 -3.86 10.87 9.35
CA GLY A 141 -3.07 11.14 10.55
C GLY A 141 -1.64 10.60 10.43
N ASN A 142 -0.98 10.39 11.58
CA ASN A 142 0.44 10.04 11.60
C ASN A 142 0.76 8.72 10.88
N PRO A 143 1.89 8.62 10.14
CA PRO A 143 2.34 7.38 9.52
C PRO A 143 2.64 6.32 10.59
N PRO A 144 2.41 5.03 10.29
CA PRO A 144 2.92 3.95 11.13
C PRO A 144 4.45 3.82 10.97
N PRO A 145 5.15 3.23 11.96
CA PRO A 145 6.60 3.01 11.89
C PRO A 145 7.02 2.28 10.61
N GLY A 146 8.06 2.78 9.95
CA GLY A 146 8.59 2.23 8.70
C GLY A 146 7.86 2.70 7.43
N PHE A 147 6.85 3.56 7.55
CA PHE A 147 6.10 4.12 6.41
C PHE A 147 6.16 5.65 6.36
N GLU A 148 7.01 6.28 7.15
CA GLU A 148 7.14 7.74 7.27
C GLU A 148 7.45 8.39 5.93
N TYR A 149 8.25 7.72 5.09
CA TYR A 149 8.59 8.21 3.75
C TYR A 149 7.33 8.45 2.88
N LYS A 150 6.24 7.71 3.08
CA LYS A 150 4.98 7.91 2.33
C LYS A 150 4.21 9.18 2.71
N TRP A 151 4.67 9.92 3.73
CA TRP A 151 4.11 11.19 4.19
C TRP A 151 4.99 12.40 3.87
N VAL A 152 6.12 12.22 3.19
CA VAL A 152 7.07 13.31 2.88
C VAL A 152 6.64 14.05 1.61
N LEU A 153 6.18 15.29 1.76
CA LEU A 153 5.76 16.14 0.63
C LEU A 153 6.74 17.25 0.26
N ASP A 154 7.69 17.54 1.14
CA ASP A 154 8.53 18.74 1.12
C ASP A 154 9.91 18.52 0.49
N SER A 155 10.43 17.28 0.49
CA SER A 155 11.78 16.99 0.00
C SER A 155 11.91 15.60 -0.58
N ARG A 156 12.38 15.51 -1.83
CA ARG A 156 12.70 14.24 -2.49
C ARG A 156 13.84 13.52 -1.79
N GLU A 157 14.88 14.24 -1.38
CA GLU A 157 16.03 13.68 -0.65
C GLU A 157 15.59 13.07 0.68
N ARG A 158 14.72 13.77 1.42
CA ARG A 158 14.16 13.26 2.68
C ARG A 158 13.31 12.01 2.44
N TYR A 159 12.50 12.00 1.38
CA TYR A 159 11.72 10.82 0.98
C TYR A 159 12.64 9.62 0.72
N ASP A 160 13.65 9.80 -0.13
CA ASP A 160 14.56 8.72 -0.53
C ASP A 160 15.35 8.19 0.68
N ARG A 161 15.84 9.08 1.56
CA ARG A 161 16.54 8.71 2.80
C ARG A 161 15.67 7.88 3.75
N LEU A 162 14.45 8.33 4.04
CA LEU A 162 13.55 7.60 4.95
C LEU A 162 13.11 6.26 4.35
N LYS A 163 12.96 6.20 3.02
CA LYS A 163 12.64 4.95 2.33
C LYS A 163 13.78 3.94 2.41
N ALA A 164 15.02 4.37 2.18
CA ALA A 164 16.21 3.54 2.34
C ALA A 164 16.32 3.01 3.79
N GLN A 165 16.10 3.88 4.78
CA GLN A 165 16.06 3.48 6.19
C GLN A 165 14.98 2.42 6.47
N ALA A 166 13.76 2.61 5.95
CA ALA A 166 12.66 1.66 6.13
C ALA A 166 12.95 0.29 5.52
N TYR A 167 13.76 0.23 4.46
CA TYR A 167 14.20 -1.02 3.82
C TYR A 167 15.49 -1.59 4.40
N GLY A 168 16.07 -0.96 5.42
CA GLY A 168 17.32 -1.40 6.02
C GLY A 168 18.55 -1.15 5.14
N GLU A 169 18.43 -0.34 4.09
CA GLU A 169 19.50 0.03 3.15
C GLU A 169 20.44 1.10 3.72
N THR A 170 20.58 1.17 5.05
CA THR A 170 21.36 2.25 5.67
C THR A 170 22.84 2.02 5.34
N HIS A 171 23.34 2.69 4.29
CA HIS A 171 24.76 2.93 4.13
C HIS A 171 25.24 3.61 5.41
N ALA A 172 26.22 3.00 6.07
CA ALA A 172 27.00 3.68 7.08
C ALA A 172 27.52 4.99 6.45
N LEU A 173 27.04 6.12 6.98
CA LEU A 173 27.65 7.42 6.73
C LEU A 173 29.02 7.47 7.41
#